data_AF-A0A1H6FLB8-F1
#
_entry.id   AF-A0A1H6FLB8-F1
#
_cell.length_a   1.000
_cell.length_b   1.000
_cell.length_c   1.000
_cell.angle_alpha   90.00
_cell.angle_beta   90.00
_cell.angle_gamma   90.00
#
_symmetry.space_group_name_H-M   'P 1'
#
loop_
_entity.id
_entity.type
_entity.pdbx_description
1 polymer ?
#
loop_
_entity_poly.entity_id
_entity_poly.type
_entity_poly.pdbx_seq_one_letter_code
_entity_poly.pdbx_strand_id
1 'polypeptide(L)'
;MSGLALAATTHDQARATSGHRSAAATAHTAAQPSLRRLAQRLLREHIHRVVGHFRRRYPGLVRDWDVVNEAVDNDGTLRRTIWQRWIGNDYIDWAFRFTREAAGPRARLFYNDYLEGAMPAASEAIGGEFDNYDPHPYAYPGATGRQACSEVVKCRAIMRLVERLRRCGVPIDGVGFQGHLLGGNPPDYVGLTRWVRKLGLRWAITELDLPLPAGASANDRERQGAAFAQAVKACRRDPACDTVVFWGLSDRYTWWRDLTRGALVDATLFDPLLHPKPAYWAVARALR
;
A
#
# COMPACT_ATOMS: atom_id res chain seq x y z
N MET A 1 -5.29 -9.87 -13.70
CA MET A 1 -4.58 -9.93 -12.40
C MET A 1 -3.75 -8.66 -12.25
N SER A 2 -3.57 -8.17 -11.02
CA SER A 2 -2.62 -7.10 -10.70
C SER A 2 -1.22 -7.70 -10.54
N GLY A 3 -0.20 -7.05 -11.09
CA GLY A 3 1.20 -7.42 -10.94
C GLY A 3 1.94 -6.35 -10.12
N LEU A 4 2.94 -6.77 -9.35
CA LEU A 4 3.82 -5.85 -8.63
C LEU A 4 5.05 -5.57 -9.49
N ALA A 5 5.20 -4.32 -9.96
CA ALA A 5 6.42 -3.85 -10.60
C ALA A 5 7.24 -3.17 -9.50
N LEU A 6 7.90 -3.98 -8.66
CA LEU A 6 8.58 -3.50 -7.47
C LEU A 6 9.70 -2.49 -7.81
N ALA A 7 9.43 -1.21 -7.59
CA ALA A 7 10.46 -0.21 -7.28
C ALA A 7 10.49 0.16 -5.79
N ALA A 8 9.55 -0.32 -4.97
CA ALA A 8 9.61 -0.16 -3.52
C ALA A 8 8.77 -1.23 -2.82
N THR A 9 9.38 -2.08 -1.99
CA THR A 9 8.86 -2.45 -0.66
C THR A 9 10.04 -2.69 0.27
N THR A 10 9.76 -2.53 1.56
CA THR A 10 10.61 -2.53 2.75
C THR A 10 11.39 -3.81 3.04
N HIS A 11 11.29 -4.85 2.20
CA HIS A 11 11.95 -6.15 2.42
C HIS A 11 13.36 -6.24 1.85
N ASP A 12 13.85 -5.22 1.14
CA ASP A 12 15.26 -5.14 0.70
C ASP A 12 16.16 -4.49 1.78
N GLN A 13 15.91 -4.83 3.04
CA GLN A 13 16.90 -4.67 4.12
C GLN A 13 17.93 -5.79 3.94
N ALA A 14 18.79 -5.66 2.92
CA ALA A 14 20.04 -6.40 2.91
C ALA A 14 20.77 -6.05 4.21
N ARG A 15 20.78 -6.99 5.18
CA ARG A 15 21.60 -6.90 6.38
C ARG A 15 23.04 -6.75 5.89
N ALA A 16 23.56 -5.53 5.92
CA ALA A 16 24.98 -5.29 5.79
C ALA A 16 25.65 -5.98 6.98
N THR A 17 26.22 -7.16 6.75
CA THR A 17 27.03 -7.84 7.75
C THR A 17 28.19 -6.93 8.13
N SER A 18 28.25 -6.61 9.42
CA SER A 18 29.32 -5.86 10.07
C SER A 18 30.69 -6.44 9.72
N GLY A 19 31.49 -5.64 9.02
CA GLY A 19 32.93 -5.81 8.87
C GLY A 19 33.62 -4.50 9.23
N HIS A 20 34.27 -4.45 10.39
CA HIS A 20 35.01 -3.30 10.88
C HIS A 20 36.19 -2.91 9.96
N ARG A 21 36.32 -1.63 9.57
CA ARG A 21 37.24 -0.63 10.17
C ARG A 21 37.35 0.65 9.32
N SER A 22 37.22 1.79 10.01
CA SER A 22 38.01 3.03 9.87
C SER A 22 38.15 3.72 8.51
N ALA A 23 37.45 4.85 8.31
CA ALA A 23 38.04 6.20 8.18
C ALA A 23 37.07 7.22 7.55
N ALA A 24 37.09 8.44 8.08
CA ALA A 24 36.61 9.70 7.51
C ALA A 24 35.10 9.89 7.26
N ALA A 25 34.45 10.49 8.27
CA ALA A 25 33.35 11.41 8.04
C ALA A 25 33.86 12.60 7.21
N THR A 26 33.47 12.69 5.94
CA THR A 26 33.33 13.94 5.14
C THR A 26 33.00 13.58 3.69
N ALA A 27 31.72 13.70 3.33
CA ALA A 27 31.25 14.23 2.03
C ALA A 27 29.75 14.02 1.94
N HIS A 28 28.99 15.11 2.06
CA HIS A 28 27.69 15.25 1.41
C HIS A 28 27.92 15.12 -0.11
N THR A 29 27.99 13.89 -0.61
CA THR A 29 28.17 13.64 -2.03
C THR A 29 26.79 13.73 -2.67
N ALA A 30 26.53 14.85 -3.33
CA ALA A 30 25.61 14.85 -4.47
C ALA A 30 25.93 13.60 -5.29
N ALA A 31 24.93 12.75 -5.56
CA ALA A 31 25.13 11.50 -6.28
C ALA A 31 26.01 11.77 -7.50
N GLN A 32 27.20 11.17 -7.55
CA GLN A 32 28.12 11.35 -8.67
C GLN A 32 27.34 11.04 -9.96
N PRO A 33 27.33 11.91 -10.99
CA PRO A 33 26.47 11.73 -12.16
C PRO A 33 26.60 10.35 -12.85
N SER A 34 27.75 9.70 -12.73
CA SER A 34 28.00 8.32 -13.16
C SER A 34 27.19 7.28 -12.36
N LEU A 35 27.17 7.36 -11.03
CA LEU A 35 26.43 6.47 -10.14
C LEU A 35 24.93 6.64 -10.28
N ARG A 36 24.46 7.88 -10.41
CA ARG A 36 23.04 8.16 -10.67
C ARG A 36 22.57 7.50 -11.98
N ARG A 37 23.36 7.63 -13.06
CA ARG A 37 23.06 6.97 -14.34
C ARG A 37 23.10 5.45 -14.23
N LEU A 38 24.05 4.89 -13.47
CA LEU A 38 24.09 3.45 -13.23
C LEU A 38 22.84 2.97 -12.49
N ALA A 39 22.43 3.66 -11.42
CA ALA A 39 21.22 3.30 -10.67
C ALA A 39 19.95 3.40 -11.54
N GLN A 40 19.83 4.43 -12.38
CA GLN A 40 18.73 4.52 -13.34
C GLN A 40 18.73 3.36 -14.36
N ARG A 41 19.90 2.95 -14.87
CA ARG A 41 20.01 1.77 -15.76
C ARG A 41 19.60 0.49 -15.05
N LEU A 42 20.03 0.28 -13.81
CA LEU A 42 19.66 -0.91 -13.02
C LEU A 42 18.15 -0.95 -12.74
N LEU A 43 17.54 0.18 -12.36
CA LEU A 43 16.09 0.30 -12.19
C LEU A 43 15.35 -0.04 -13.47
N ARG A 44 15.80 0.55 -14.60
CA ARG A 44 15.25 0.28 -15.92
C ARG A 44 15.33 -1.21 -16.26
N GLU A 45 16.50 -1.81 -16.11
CA GLU A 45 16.74 -3.20 -16.45
C GLU A 45 15.88 -4.15 -15.61
N HIS A 46 15.77 -3.91 -14.30
CA HIS A 46 14.89 -4.65 -13.42
C HIS A 46 13.43 -4.60 -13.92
N ILE A 47 12.90 -3.39 -14.15
CA ILE A 47 11.53 -3.19 -14.63
C ILE A 47 11.32 -3.87 -15.97
N HIS A 48 12.21 -3.68 -16.95
CA HIS A 48 12.09 -4.28 -18.27
C HIS A 48 12.17 -5.81 -18.23
N ARG A 49 12.96 -6.39 -17.33
CA ARG A 49 13.04 -7.84 -17.14
C ARG A 49 11.74 -8.37 -16.55
N VAL A 50 11.24 -7.80 -15.45
CA VAL A 50 10.01 -8.27 -14.77
C VAL A 50 8.78 -8.01 -15.63
N VAL A 51 8.50 -6.74 -15.94
CA VAL A 51 7.31 -6.32 -16.68
C VAL A 51 7.34 -6.90 -18.10
N GLY A 52 8.51 -6.88 -18.75
CA GLY A 52 8.68 -7.46 -20.07
C GLY A 52 8.51 -8.99 -20.08
N HIS A 53 8.92 -9.71 -19.01
CA HIS A 53 8.67 -11.14 -18.88
C HIS A 53 7.17 -11.44 -18.90
N PHE A 54 6.39 -10.78 -18.03
CA PHE A 54 4.94 -11.01 -17.96
C PHE A 54 4.23 -10.59 -19.25
N ARG A 55 4.60 -9.46 -19.84
CA ARG A 55 4.03 -9.02 -21.13
C ARG A 55 4.28 -10.03 -22.25
N ARG A 56 5.49 -10.61 -22.33
CA ARG A 56 5.86 -11.56 -23.39
C ARG A 56 5.27 -12.95 -23.16
N ARG A 57 5.31 -13.45 -21.93
CA ARG A 57 4.94 -14.84 -21.62
C ARG A 57 3.45 -15.01 -21.33
N TYR A 58 2.78 -13.95 -20.86
CA TYR A 58 1.36 -13.97 -20.50
C TYR A 58 0.66 -12.72 -21.05
N PRO A 59 0.62 -12.55 -22.39
CA PRO A 59 0.07 -11.35 -23.01
C PRO A 59 -1.39 -11.13 -22.60
N GLY A 60 -1.68 -9.94 -22.07
CA GLY A 60 -3.03 -9.55 -21.63
C GLY A 60 -3.44 -10.06 -20.23
N LEU A 61 -2.64 -10.90 -19.57
CA LEU A 61 -3.00 -11.44 -18.25
C LEU A 61 -2.81 -10.41 -17.13
N VAL A 62 -1.69 -9.68 -17.17
CA VAL A 62 -1.39 -8.59 -16.23
C VAL A 62 -1.86 -7.28 -16.84
N ARG A 63 -2.92 -6.73 -16.26
CA ARG A 63 -3.54 -5.48 -16.71
C ARG A 63 -3.02 -4.28 -15.90
N ASP A 64 -2.82 -4.49 -14.61
CA ASP A 64 -2.57 -3.44 -13.62
C ASP A 64 -1.22 -3.67 -12.97
N TRP A 65 -0.44 -2.60 -12.79
CA TRP A 65 0.86 -2.63 -12.14
C TRP A 65 0.92 -1.64 -10.99
N ASP A 66 1.22 -2.12 -9.79
CA ASP A 66 1.69 -1.26 -8.71
C ASP A 66 3.17 -0.98 -8.98
N VAL A 67 3.44 0.21 -9.55
CA VAL A 67 4.78 0.57 -10.06
C VAL A 67 5.70 1.02 -8.94
N VAL A 68 5.13 1.70 -7.95
CA VAL A 68 5.83 2.13 -6.75
C VAL A 68 4.87 1.89 -5.60
N ASN A 69 5.32 1.14 -4.59
CA ASN A 69 4.54 0.85 -3.40
C ASN A 69 5.17 1.53 -2.17
N GLU A 70 4.36 2.20 -1.35
CA GLU A 70 4.76 2.75 -0.05
C GLU A 70 5.98 3.69 -0.08
N ALA A 71 6.06 4.58 -1.06
CA ALA A 71 7.19 5.51 -1.16
C ALA A 71 7.17 6.61 -0.10
N VAL A 72 6.02 6.84 0.56
CA VAL A 72 5.83 7.89 1.56
C VAL A 72 5.78 7.27 2.96
N ASP A 73 6.54 7.85 3.89
CA ASP A 73 6.56 7.43 5.29
C ASP A 73 5.42 8.08 6.10
N ASN A 74 5.22 7.62 7.34
CA ASN A 74 4.15 8.09 8.22
C ASN A 74 4.28 9.60 8.54
N ASP A 75 5.52 10.13 8.54
CA ASP A 75 5.82 11.56 8.72
C ASP A 75 5.64 12.40 7.45
N GLY A 76 5.23 11.78 6.33
CA GLY A 76 5.00 12.43 5.04
C GLY A 76 6.27 12.66 4.22
N THR A 77 7.44 12.24 4.69
CA THR A 77 8.68 12.27 3.89
C THR A 77 8.74 11.09 2.92
N LEU A 78 9.60 11.17 1.91
CA LEU A 78 9.88 10.01 1.06
C LEU A 78 10.78 9.02 1.81
N ARG A 79 10.40 7.74 1.78
CA ARG A 79 11.21 6.66 2.37
C ARG A 79 12.60 6.62 1.75
N ARG A 80 13.60 6.36 2.61
CA ARG A 80 15.00 6.20 2.21
C ARG A 80 15.23 4.80 1.63
N THR A 81 15.11 4.68 0.32
CA THR A 81 15.40 3.44 -0.42
C THR A 81 16.74 3.53 -1.14
N ILE A 82 17.25 2.39 -1.66
CA ILE A 82 18.42 2.40 -2.55
C ILE A 82 18.18 3.28 -3.78
N TRP A 83 16.95 3.29 -4.31
CA TRP A 83 16.60 4.11 -5.47
C TRP A 83 16.56 5.59 -5.12
N GLN A 84 15.94 5.97 -4.00
CA GLN A 84 15.91 7.35 -3.53
C GLN A 84 17.33 7.86 -3.23
N ARG A 85 18.19 7.02 -2.65
CA ARG A 85 19.57 7.39 -2.31
C ARG A 85 20.43 7.65 -3.54
N TRP A 86 20.36 6.76 -4.53
CA TRP A 86 21.29 6.79 -5.67
C TRP A 86 20.76 7.53 -6.90
N ILE A 87 19.45 7.47 -7.12
CA ILE A 87 18.80 8.27 -8.15
C ILE A 87 18.50 9.62 -7.52
N GLY A 88 17.61 9.67 -6.54
CA GLY A 88 17.02 10.89 -6.00
C GLY A 88 15.50 10.79 -6.06
N ASN A 89 14.78 11.81 -5.59
CA ASN A 89 13.31 11.78 -5.44
C ASN A 89 12.55 11.51 -6.76
N ASP A 90 13.15 11.78 -7.92
CA ASP A 90 12.57 11.51 -9.22
C ASP A 90 12.70 10.05 -9.69
N TYR A 91 13.22 9.15 -8.85
CA TYR A 91 13.22 7.69 -9.14
C TYR A 91 11.81 7.15 -9.43
N ILE A 92 10.80 7.72 -8.78
CA ILE A 92 9.38 7.39 -8.98
C ILE A 92 8.99 7.70 -10.43
N ASP A 93 9.32 8.89 -10.93
CA ASP A 93 9.06 9.33 -12.30
C ASP A 93 9.69 8.36 -13.31
N TRP A 94 10.94 7.96 -13.05
CA TRP A 94 11.67 6.99 -13.88
C TRP A 94 11.02 5.61 -13.84
N ALA A 95 10.58 5.12 -12.67
CA ALA A 95 9.92 3.83 -12.53
C ALA A 95 8.64 3.76 -13.39
N PHE A 96 7.80 4.80 -13.35
CA PHE A 96 6.61 4.90 -14.20
C PHE A 96 6.93 4.95 -15.69
N ARG A 97 7.93 5.75 -16.10
CA ARG A 97 8.34 5.84 -17.51
C ARG A 97 8.85 4.50 -18.02
N PHE A 98 9.75 3.85 -17.29
CA PHE A 98 10.28 2.54 -17.65
C PHE A 98 9.20 1.46 -17.67
N THR A 99 8.25 1.50 -16.74
CA THR A 99 7.14 0.55 -16.73
C THR A 99 6.22 0.77 -17.92
N ARG A 100 5.91 2.01 -18.29
CA ARG A 100 5.12 2.31 -19.50
C ARG A 100 5.80 1.76 -20.75
N GLU A 101 7.11 1.97 -20.88
CA GLU A 101 7.89 1.43 -22.00
C GLU A 101 7.86 -0.11 -22.05
N ALA A 102 8.01 -0.77 -20.90
CA ALA A 102 8.07 -2.22 -20.81
C ALA A 102 6.69 -2.90 -20.95
N ALA A 103 5.63 -2.30 -20.40
CA ALA A 103 4.27 -2.85 -20.34
C ALA A 103 3.44 -2.52 -21.60
N GLY A 104 3.79 -1.44 -22.31
CA GLY A 104 3.01 -0.94 -23.44
C GLY A 104 1.78 -0.12 -23.02
N PRO A 105 0.99 0.40 -23.97
CA PRO A 105 -0.04 1.41 -23.71
C PRO A 105 -1.32 0.88 -23.06
N ARG A 106 -1.55 -0.44 -23.07
CA ARG A 106 -2.78 -1.04 -22.51
C ARG A 106 -2.70 -1.31 -21.00
N ALA A 107 -1.50 -1.40 -20.45
CA ALA A 107 -1.31 -1.60 -19.02
C ALA A 107 -1.68 -0.35 -18.23
N ARG A 108 -2.27 -0.51 -17.05
CA ARG A 108 -2.60 0.58 -16.15
C ARG A 108 -1.57 0.64 -15.02
N LEU A 109 -1.01 1.82 -14.79
CA LEU A 109 0.10 2.05 -13.88
C LEU A 109 -0.38 2.79 -12.63
N PHE A 110 -0.22 2.16 -11.48
CA PHE A 110 -0.70 2.62 -10.19
C PHE A 110 0.47 3.01 -9.26
N TYR A 111 0.26 4.07 -8.49
CA TYR A 111 0.98 4.29 -7.24
C TYR A 111 0.16 3.64 -6.12
N ASN A 112 0.74 2.74 -5.33
CA ASN A 112 0.03 2.00 -4.29
C ASN A 112 0.56 2.37 -2.89
N ASP A 113 -0.32 2.57 -1.93
CA ASP A 113 0.08 2.88 -0.55
C ASP A 113 -1.06 2.66 0.44
N TYR A 114 -0.72 2.48 1.71
CA TYR A 114 -1.66 2.65 2.81
C TYR A 114 -1.82 4.13 3.14
N LEU A 115 -3.06 4.55 3.39
CA LEU A 115 -3.38 5.95 3.64
C LEU A 115 -3.36 6.29 5.13
N GLU A 116 -3.40 5.27 5.96
CA GLU A 116 -3.42 5.33 7.42
C GLU A 116 -2.05 5.82 7.93
N GLY A 117 -2.03 6.88 8.73
CA GLY A 117 -0.78 7.52 9.18
C GLY A 117 0.02 6.72 10.22
N ALA A 118 -0.50 5.58 10.69
CA ALA A 118 0.10 4.79 11.75
C ALA A 118 -0.32 3.31 11.64
N MET A 119 0.13 2.67 10.57
CA MET A 119 0.40 1.23 10.65
C MET A 119 1.47 1.05 11.73
N PRO A 120 1.28 0.16 12.73
CA PRO A 120 2.34 -0.13 13.69
C PRO A 120 3.60 -0.46 12.91
N ALA A 121 4.68 0.29 13.15
CA ALA A 121 5.96 -0.19 12.67
C ALA A 121 6.13 -1.58 13.27
N ALA A 122 6.50 -2.58 12.47
CA ALA A 122 6.76 -3.92 12.99
C ALA A 122 7.70 -3.87 14.23
N SER A 123 8.55 -2.85 14.34
CA SER A 123 9.39 -2.59 15.51
C SER A 123 8.64 -2.21 16.79
N GLU A 124 7.51 -1.52 16.74
CA GLU A 124 6.68 -1.21 17.92
C GLU A 124 5.85 -2.42 18.37
N ALA A 125 5.49 -3.31 17.45
CA ALA A 125 4.87 -4.60 17.76
C ALA A 125 5.84 -5.63 18.36
N ILE A 126 7.15 -5.38 18.34
CA ILE A 126 8.20 -6.36 18.69
C ILE A 126 8.99 -5.96 19.96
N GLY A 127 8.91 -4.72 20.44
CA GLY A 127 9.84 -4.17 21.43
C GLY A 127 9.28 -3.56 22.72
N GLY A 128 7.97 -3.43 22.89
CA GLY A 128 7.37 -2.99 24.16
C GLY A 128 6.91 -4.17 24.99
N GLU A 129 7.24 -4.21 26.29
CA GLU A 129 6.64 -5.13 27.25
C GLU A 129 5.11 -5.14 27.09
N PHE A 130 4.58 -6.27 26.65
CA PHE A 130 3.16 -6.52 26.42
C PHE A 130 2.32 -6.57 27.71
N ASP A 131 2.91 -6.28 28.87
CA ASP A 131 2.23 -6.35 30.17
C ASP A 131 1.38 -5.11 30.48
N ASN A 132 1.52 -4.03 29.69
CA ASN A 132 0.71 -2.81 29.82
C ASN A 132 -0.03 -2.44 28.52
N TYR A 133 -0.21 -3.40 27.60
CA TYR A 133 -1.10 -3.19 26.46
C TYR A 133 -2.55 -3.26 26.94
N ASP A 134 -3.15 -2.09 27.19
CA ASP A 134 -4.60 -1.97 27.35
C ASP A 134 -5.26 -2.57 26.09
N PRO A 135 -6.04 -3.66 26.22
CA PRO A 135 -6.71 -4.31 25.09
C PRO A 135 -7.85 -3.48 24.48
N HIS A 136 -7.95 -2.18 24.82
CA HIS A 136 -8.85 -1.22 24.18
C HIS A 136 -8.22 -0.28 23.12
N PRO A 137 -7.51 -0.75 22.08
CA PRO A 137 -7.03 0.13 21.01
C PRO A 137 -8.03 0.21 19.84
N TYR A 138 -9.33 0.11 20.11
CA TYR A 138 -10.36 0.50 19.13
C TYR A 138 -10.61 2.01 19.09
N ALA A 139 -9.98 2.75 19.99
CA ALA A 139 -10.00 4.20 19.98
C ALA A 139 -8.55 4.69 19.92
N TYR A 140 -8.15 5.25 18.77
CA TYR A 140 -7.26 6.40 18.84
C TYR A 140 -7.88 7.38 19.85
N PRO A 141 -7.14 7.89 20.84
CA PRO A 141 -7.67 8.94 21.71
C PRO A 141 -8.13 10.11 20.82
N GLY A 142 -9.46 10.27 20.65
CA GLY A 142 -10.07 11.31 19.83
C GLY A 142 -10.59 10.93 18.44
N ALA A 143 -10.49 9.69 17.95
CA ALA A 143 -11.04 9.32 16.63
C ALA A 143 -12.52 8.92 16.69
N THR A 144 -13.37 9.85 17.12
CA THR A 144 -14.82 9.76 16.91
C THR A 144 -15.18 10.41 15.57
N GLY A 145 -14.81 9.78 14.45
CA GLY A 145 -15.19 10.26 13.12
C GLY A 145 -14.34 9.75 11.96
N ARG A 146 -14.90 9.81 10.74
CA ARG A 146 -14.13 9.63 9.51
C ARG A 146 -13.08 10.72 9.43
N GLN A 147 -11.80 10.36 9.53
CA GLN A 147 -10.72 11.31 9.35
C GLN A 147 -10.57 11.64 7.86
N ALA A 148 -10.55 12.92 7.52
CA ALA A 148 -10.29 13.32 6.14
C ALA A 148 -8.82 13.03 5.80
N CYS A 149 -8.53 12.59 4.57
CA CYS A 149 -7.16 12.36 4.12
C CYS A 149 -6.27 13.60 4.30
N SER A 150 -6.84 14.79 4.18
CA SER A 150 -6.12 16.05 4.43
C SER A 150 -5.61 16.19 5.86
N GLU A 151 -6.19 15.51 6.84
CA GLU A 151 -5.80 15.59 8.26
C GLU A 151 -4.69 14.60 8.59
N VAL A 152 -4.49 13.57 7.76
CA VAL A 152 -3.41 12.58 7.91
C VAL A 152 -2.17 13.04 7.15
N VAL A 153 -1.04 13.17 7.85
CA VAL A 153 0.22 13.69 7.28
C VAL A 153 0.67 12.88 6.06
N LYS A 154 0.76 11.54 6.21
CA LYS A 154 1.10 10.63 5.12
C LYS A 154 0.14 10.75 3.93
N CYS A 155 -1.17 10.70 4.18
CA CYS A 155 -2.18 10.78 3.12
C CYS A 155 -2.06 12.11 2.34
N ARG A 156 -1.89 13.23 3.03
CA ARG A 156 -1.63 14.54 2.40
C ARG A 156 -0.36 14.55 1.55
N ALA A 157 0.71 13.90 1.99
CA ALA A 157 1.95 13.79 1.23
C ALA A 157 1.79 12.91 -0.02
N ILE A 158 1.05 11.79 0.07
CA ILE A 158 0.68 10.96 -1.09
C ILE A 158 -0.11 11.78 -2.11
N MET A 159 -1.12 12.55 -1.66
CA MET A 159 -1.89 13.41 -2.57
C MET A 159 -0.98 14.38 -3.34
N ARG A 160 -0.06 15.06 -2.64
CA ARG A 160 0.90 15.98 -3.26
C ARG A 160 1.85 15.29 -4.24
N LEU A 161 2.29 14.07 -3.91
CA LEU A 161 3.14 13.27 -4.80
C LEU A 161 2.39 12.93 -6.09
N VAL A 162 1.18 12.38 -6.01
CA VAL A 162 0.38 11.98 -7.17
C VAL A 162 0.02 13.19 -8.04
N GLU A 163 -0.36 14.32 -7.42
CA GLU A 163 -0.59 15.59 -8.13
C GLU A 163 0.64 16.07 -8.90
N ARG A 164 1.83 15.95 -8.29
CA ARG A 164 3.10 16.28 -8.95
C ARG A 164 3.36 15.33 -10.13
N LEU A 165 3.21 14.02 -9.95
CA LEU A 165 3.39 13.04 -11.02
C LEU A 165 2.51 13.38 -12.22
N ARG A 166 1.23 13.69 -11.96
CA ARG A 166 0.29 14.08 -13.01
C ARG A 166 0.69 15.37 -13.70
N ARG A 167 1.06 16.41 -12.93
CA ARG A 167 1.51 17.71 -13.46
C ARG A 167 2.79 17.60 -14.31
N CYS A 168 3.70 16.70 -13.94
CA CYS A 168 4.97 16.47 -14.65
C CYS A 168 4.83 15.52 -15.86
N GLY A 169 3.61 15.13 -16.24
CA GLY A 169 3.38 14.23 -17.38
C GLY A 169 3.96 12.83 -17.18
N VAL A 170 4.10 12.37 -15.93
CA VAL A 170 4.48 10.98 -15.64
C VAL A 170 3.29 10.07 -16.01
N PRO A 171 3.50 8.91 -16.65
CA PRO A 171 2.42 8.04 -17.13
C PRO A 171 1.78 7.23 -15.99
N ILE A 172 1.15 7.92 -15.05
CA ILE A 172 0.30 7.33 -14.00
C ILE A 172 -1.15 7.26 -14.48
N ASP A 173 -1.80 6.13 -14.25
CA ASP A 173 -3.19 5.87 -14.63
C ASP A 173 -4.13 5.76 -13.42
N GLY A 174 -3.59 5.49 -12.23
CA GLY A 174 -4.41 5.41 -11.02
C GLY A 174 -3.65 5.39 -9.70
N VAL A 175 -4.43 5.35 -8.62
CA VAL A 175 -3.94 5.24 -7.23
C VAL A 175 -4.54 3.99 -6.59
N GLY A 176 -3.69 3.11 -6.06
CA GLY A 176 -4.09 1.97 -5.25
C GLY A 176 -4.15 2.38 -3.79
N PHE A 177 -5.30 2.15 -3.16
CA PHE A 177 -5.46 2.28 -1.72
C PHE A 177 -5.39 0.87 -1.13
N GLN A 178 -4.36 0.57 -0.34
CA GLN A 178 -4.20 -0.77 0.26
C GLN A 178 -5.48 -1.18 1.00
N GLY A 179 -5.97 -0.32 1.90
CA GLY A 179 -7.22 -0.59 2.61
C GLY A 179 -7.04 -1.53 3.80
N HIS A 180 -5.91 -1.41 4.50
CA HIS A 180 -5.71 -1.98 5.82
C HIS A 180 -6.48 -1.18 6.86
N LEU A 181 -7.74 -1.57 7.14
CA LEU A 181 -8.70 -0.71 7.84
C LEU A 181 -8.54 -0.65 9.37
N LEU A 182 -7.31 -0.70 9.88
CA LEU A 182 -7.00 -0.74 11.32
C LEU A 182 -7.91 0.17 12.17
N GLY A 183 -8.40 -0.36 13.28
CA GLY A 183 -9.35 0.35 14.15
C GLY A 183 -10.79 0.39 13.64
N GLY A 184 -11.09 -0.22 12.49
CA GLY A 184 -12.47 -0.39 11.99
C GLY A 184 -13.04 0.85 11.29
N ASN A 185 -12.20 1.85 10.99
CA ASN A 185 -12.62 3.13 10.42
C ASN A 185 -12.13 3.25 8.97
N PRO A 186 -12.98 2.99 7.96
CA PRO A 186 -12.60 3.20 6.57
C PRO A 186 -12.33 4.68 6.28
N PRO A 187 -11.40 5.00 5.36
CA PRO A 187 -11.12 6.37 4.99
C PRO A 187 -12.34 7.06 4.33
N ASP A 188 -12.28 8.38 4.19
CA ASP A 188 -13.26 9.13 3.40
C ASP A 188 -13.12 8.82 1.90
N TYR A 189 -13.67 7.68 1.47
CA TYR A 189 -13.68 7.27 0.07
C TYR A 189 -14.40 8.29 -0.83
N VAL A 190 -15.33 9.09 -0.32
CA VAL A 190 -16.03 10.11 -1.12
C VAL A 190 -15.06 11.25 -1.45
N GLY A 191 -14.33 11.76 -0.46
CA GLY A 191 -13.28 12.75 -0.65
C GLY A 191 -12.16 12.25 -1.55
N LEU A 192 -11.67 11.03 -1.31
CA LEU A 192 -10.64 10.39 -2.13
C LEU A 192 -11.08 10.21 -3.58
N THR A 193 -12.30 9.72 -3.80
CA THR A 193 -12.90 9.59 -5.14
C THR A 193 -12.94 10.93 -5.85
N ARG A 194 -13.43 11.98 -5.19
CA ARG A 194 -13.50 13.33 -5.77
C ARG A 194 -12.12 13.83 -6.19
N TRP A 195 -11.10 13.59 -5.35
CA TRP A 195 -9.73 13.97 -5.62
C TRP A 195 -9.13 13.21 -6.81
N VAL A 196 -9.21 11.87 -6.82
CA VAL A 196 -8.68 11.04 -7.92
C VAL A 196 -9.32 11.43 -9.26
N ARG A 197 -10.65 11.62 -9.28
CA ARG A 197 -11.38 12.01 -10.50
C ARG A 197 -10.96 13.38 -11.03
N LYS A 198 -10.65 14.35 -10.15
CA LYS A 198 -10.16 15.67 -10.55
C LYS A 198 -8.83 15.58 -11.31
N LEU A 199 -8.03 14.56 -11.05
CA LEU A 199 -6.76 14.31 -11.76
C LEU A 199 -6.93 13.52 -13.06
N GLY A 200 -8.15 13.05 -13.35
CA GLY A 200 -8.44 12.16 -14.48
C GLY A 200 -7.86 10.76 -14.30
N LEU A 201 -7.70 10.32 -13.05
CA LEU A 201 -7.11 9.04 -12.70
C LEU A 201 -8.17 8.01 -12.30
N ARG A 202 -7.77 6.74 -12.29
CA ARG A 202 -8.52 5.62 -11.71
C ARG A 202 -8.11 5.38 -10.27
N TRP A 203 -8.88 4.57 -9.55
CA TRP A 203 -8.44 4.05 -8.26
C TRP A 203 -8.87 2.59 -8.06
N ALA A 204 -8.21 1.93 -7.12
CA ALA A 204 -8.50 0.55 -6.73
C ALA A 204 -8.32 0.39 -5.22
N ILE A 205 -8.99 -0.61 -4.67
CA ILE A 205 -8.66 -1.14 -3.35
C ILE A 205 -7.82 -2.39 -3.57
N THR A 206 -6.58 -2.41 -3.08
CA THR A 206 -5.57 -3.38 -3.50
C THR A 206 -5.27 -4.46 -2.46
N GLU A 207 -5.52 -4.21 -1.18
CA GLU A 207 -5.09 -5.07 -0.06
C GLU A 207 -6.11 -5.04 1.10
N LEU A 208 -7.41 -5.10 0.79
CA LEU A 208 -8.47 -4.94 1.80
C LEU A 208 -8.41 -6.04 2.87
N ASP A 209 -8.16 -5.63 4.11
CA ASP A 209 -8.28 -6.46 5.29
C ASP A 209 -8.65 -5.61 6.52
N LEU A 210 -9.13 -6.26 7.57
CA LEU A 210 -9.43 -5.62 8.85
C LEU A 210 -9.19 -6.63 9.95
N PRO A 211 -8.02 -6.65 10.60
CA PRO A 211 -7.78 -7.54 11.72
C PRO A 211 -8.71 -7.23 12.91
N LEU A 212 -9.04 -8.27 13.66
CA LEU A 212 -9.76 -8.20 14.92
C LEU A 212 -8.85 -8.70 16.06
N PRO A 213 -9.00 -8.21 17.30
CA PRO A 213 -8.35 -8.78 18.46
C PRO A 213 -8.68 -10.26 18.64
N ALA A 214 -7.75 -11.03 19.18
CA ALA A 214 -8.02 -12.40 19.61
C ALA A 214 -9.22 -12.44 20.58
N GLY A 215 -10.18 -13.32 20.33
CA GLY A 215 -11.40 -13.41 21.14
C GLY A 215 -12.46 -12.35 20.81
N ALA A 216 -12.35 -11.64 19.68
CA ALA A 216 -13.37 -10.68 19.22
C ALA A 216 -14.79 -11.23 19.31
N SER A 217 -15.75 -10.35 19.61
CA SER A 217 -17.16 -10.68 19.80
C SER A 217 -17.90 -10.87 18.46
N ALA A 218 -19.16 -11.32 18.51
CA ALA A 218 -20.03 -11.32 17.34
C ALA A 218 -20.23 -9.90 16.77
N ASN A 219 -20.36 -8.90 17.64
CA ASN A 219 -20.53 -7.51 17.26
C ASN A 219 -19.28 -6.94 16.54
N ASP A 220 -18.08 -7.34 16.95
CA ASP A 220 -16.84 -7.00 16.24
C ASP A 220 -16.83 -7.54 14.81
N ARG A 221 -17.28 -8.78 14.61
CA ARG A 221 -17.38 -9.41 13.29
C ARG A 221 -18.44 -8.76 12.40
N GLU A 222 -19.54 -8.29 12.98
CA GLU A 222 -20.54 -7.49 12.24
C GLU A 222 -19.98 -6.12 11.84
N ARG A 223 -19.26 -5.44 12.74
CA ARG A 223 -18.56 -4.18 12.41
C ARG A 223 -17.51 -4.36 11.32
N GLN A 224 -16.77 -5.47 11.36
CA GLN A 224 -15.85 -5.84 10.27
C GLN A 224 -16.58 -5.94 8.93
N GLY A 225 -17.70 -6.66 8.90
CA GLY A 225 -18.50 -6.77 7.68
C GLY A 225 -19.04 -5.44 7.19
N ALA A 226 -19.48 -4.56 8.09
CA ALA A 226 -19.94 -3.23 7.73
C ALA A 226 -18.82 -2.38 7.10
N ALA A 227 -17.61 -2.43 7.64
CA ALA A 227 -16.44 -1.72 7.11
C ALA A 227 -16.08 -2.20 5.69
N PHE A 228 -16.00 -3.52 5.46
CA PHE A 228 -15.77 -4.07 4.12
C PHE A 228 -16.90 -3.72 3.15
N ALA A 229 -18.16 -3.80 3.57
CA ALA A 229 -19.28 -3.43 2.74
C ALA A 229 -19.23 -1.94 2.35
N GLN A 230 -18.78 -1.05 3.23
CA GLN A 230 -18.59 0.36 2.92
C GLN A 230 -17.51 0.55 1.83
N ALA A 231 -16.35 -0.10 1.98
CA ALA A 231 -15.25 -0.04 1.02
C ALA A 231 -15.68 -0.55 -0.38
N VAL A 232 -16.33 -1.71 -0.43
CA VAL A 232 -16.84 -2.31 -1.67
C VAL A 232 -17.91 -1.45 -2.32
N LYS A 233 -18.85 -0.88 -1.55
CA LYS A 233 -19.87 0.04 -2.07
C LYS A 233 -19.26 1.31 -2.63
N ALA A 234 -18.19 1.83 -2.02
CA ALA A 234 -17.51 3.01 -2.52
C ALA A 234 -16.92 2.75 -3.91
N CYS A 235 -16.20 1.64 -4.10
CA CYS A 235 -15.67 1.26 -5.41
C CYS A 235 -16.79 1.04 -6.44
N ARG A 236 -17.80 0.24 -6.09
CA ARG A 236 -18.93 -0.09 -7.00
C ARG A 236 -19.66 1.16 -7.53
N ARG A 237 -19.75 2.22 -6.73
CA ARG A 237 -20.48 3.45 -7.08
C ARG A 237 -19.70 4.39 -8.00
N ASP A 238 -18.39 4.20 -8.16
CA ASP A 238 -17.55 5.07 -8.98
C ASP A 238 -17.04 4.32 -10.23
N PRO A 239 -17.37 4.76 -11.46
CA PRO A 239 -16.84 4.13 -12.68
C PRO A 239 -15.31 4.24 -12.82
N ALA A 240 -14.63 5.08 -12.02
CA ALA A 240 -13.17 5.12 -11.97
C ALA A 240 -12.56 3.98 -11.14
N CYS A 241 -13.36 3.21 -10.40
CA CYS A 241 -12.94 2.02 -9.66
C CYS A 241 -13.58 0.75 -10.22
N ASP A 242 -12.75 -0.23 -10.53
CA ASP A 242 -13.19 -1.53 -11.05
C ASP A 242 -12.48 -2.72 -10.38
N THR A 243 -11.76 -2.46 -9.29
CA THR A 243 -10.89 -3.46 -8.63
C THR A 243 -10.95 -3.30 -7.13
N VAL A 244 -11.37 -4.37 -6.45
CA VAL A 244 -11.22 -4.58 -5.00
C VAL A 244 -10.55 -5.93 -4.81
N VAL A 245 -9.42 -5.95 -4.13
CA VAL A 245 -8.67 -7.16 -3.78
C VAL A 245 -8.60 -7.25 -2.27
N PHE A 246 -8.93 -8.42 -1.72
CA PHE A 246 -8.75 -8.72 -0.30
C PHE A 246 -7.34 -9.27 -0.06
N TRP A 247 -6.69 -8.83 1.02
CA TRP A 247 -5.34 -9.28 1.36
C TRP A 247 -5.35 -10.60 2.15
N GLY A 248 -5.73 -11.65 1.41
CA GLY A 248 -5.80 -13.01 1.93
C GLY A 248 -7.16 -13.65 1.70
N LEU A 249 -7.12 -14.97 1.48
CA LEU A 249 -8.33 -15.77 1.32
C LEU A 249 -8.96 -16.14 2.67
N SER A 250 -8.15 -16.47 3.67
CA SER A 250 -8.61 -17.06 4.93
C SER A 250 -7.79 -16.54 6.10
N ASP A 251 -8.44 -16.44 7.26
CA ASP A 251 -7.86 -16.09 8.54
C ASP A 251 -6.76 -17.05 9.01
N ARG A 252 -6.67 -18.23 8.38
CA ARG A 252 -5.56 -19.17 8.56
C ARG A 252 -4.20 -18.58 8.18
N TYR A 253 -4.18 -17.71 7.16
CA TYR A 253 -2.95 -17.21 6.54
C TYR A 253 -2.79 -15.69 6.65
N THR A 254 -3.53 -15.05 7.56
CA THR A 254 -3.39 -13.59 7.74
C THR A 254 -2.02 -13.23 8.31
N TRP A 255 -1.33 -12.30 7.65
CA TRP A 255 -0.04 -11.77 8.06
C TRP A 255 -0.09 -11.03 9.41
N TRP A 256 -1.26 -10.53 9.80
CA TRP A 256 -1.49 -9.87 11.09
C TRP A 256 -1.16 -10.77 12.28
N ARG A 257 -1.39 -12.09 12.15
CA ARG A 257 -1.11 -13.05 13.22
C ARG A 257 0.37 -13.06 13.58
N ASP A 258 1.23 -13.13 12.57
CA ASP A 258 2.68 -13.19 12.78
C ASP A 258 3.23 -11.82 13.17
N LEU A 259 2.76 -10.76 12.52
CA LEU A 259 3.17 -9.39 12.80
C LEU A 259 2.90 -8.98 14.26
N THR A 260 1.77 -9.41 14.81
CA THR A 260 1.30 -9.00 16.14
C THR A 260 1.42 -10.09 17.19
N ARG A 261 2.13 -11.19 16.88
CA ARG A 261 2.28 -12.37 17.77
C ARG A 261 0.94 -12.89 18.31
N GLY A 262 -0.09 -12.86 17.46
CA GLY A 262 -1.43 -13.36 17.74
C GLY A 262 -2.37 -12.38 18.44
N ALA A 263 -1.96 -11.14 18.72
CA ALA A 263 -2.86 -10.14 19.29
C ALA A 263 -3.99 -9.75 18.31
N LEU A 264 -3.66 -9.69 17.02
CA LEU A 264 -4.59 -9.42 15.93
C LEU A 264 -4.71 -10.65 15.01
N VAL A 265 -5.95 -11.04 14.75
CA VAL A 265 -6.34 -12.24 14.00
C VAL A 265 -7.59 -11.94 13.14
N ASP A 266 -8.16 -12.97 12.52
CA ASP A 266 -9.48 -12.92 11.89
C ASP A 266 -9.70 -11.79 10.86
N ALA A 267 -8.70 -11.47 10.04
CA ALA A 267 -8.68 -10.25 9.22
C ALA A 267 -9.45 -10.31 7.88
N THR A 268 -9.91 -11.48 7.45
CA THR A 268 -10.37 -11.74 6.08
C THR A 268 -11.86 -12.13 6.00
N LEU A 269 -12.35 -12.54 4.83
CA LEU A 269 -13.74 -12.92 4.60
C LEU A 269 -14.10 -14.32 5.12
N PHE A 270 -13.11 -15.21 5.26
CA PHE A 270 -13.33 -16.60 5.61
C PHE A 270 -12.54 -16.99 6.85
N ASP A 271 -13.14 -17.84 7.68
CA ASP A 271 -12.48 -18.38 8.87
C ASP A 271 -11.31 -19.33 8.50
N PRO A 272 -10.58 -19.88 9.49
CA PRO A 272 -9.46 -20.80 9.21
C PRO A 272 -9.84 -22.12 8.51
N LEU A 273 -11.13 -22.47 8.49
CA LEU A 273 -11.70 -23.67 7.86
C LEU A 273 -12.42 -23.33 6.53
N LEU A 274 -12.30 -22.10 6.04
CA LEU A 274 -12.94 -21.58 4.83
C LEU A 274 -14.47 -21.41 4.93
N HIS A 275 -15.05 -21.38 6.13
CA HIS A 275 -16.44 -20.99 6.26
C HIS A 275 -16.63 -19.47 6.12
N PRO A 276 -17.69 -19.02 5.45
CA PRO A 276 -17.95 -17.59 5.26
C PRO A 276 -18.30 -16.92 6.60
N LYS A 277 -17.61 -15.82 6.90
CA LYS A 277 -17.89 -14.98 8.09
C LYS A 277 -19.03 -13.99 7.82
N PRO A 278 -19.56 -13.29 8.85
CA PRO A 278 -20.45 -12.15 8.65
C PRO A 278 -19.92 -11.12 7.62
N ALA A 279 -18.59 -10.95 7.60
CA ALA A 279 -17.86 -10.14 6.64
C ALA A 279 -18.12 -10.54 5.18
N TYR A 280 -18.05 -11.83 4.84
CA TYR A 280 -18.37 -12.36 3.52
C TYR A 280 -19.79 -11.98 3.09
N TRP A 281 -20.77 -12.22 3.96
CA TRP A 281 -22.17 -11.97 3.65
C TRP A 281 -22.48 -10.48 3.50
N ALA A 282 -21.83 -9.62 4.29
CA ALA A 282 -21.95 -8.18 4.16
C ALA A 282 -21.43 -7.68 2.79
N VAL A 283 -20.30 -8.21 2.33
CA VAL A 283 -19.72 -7.91 1.01
C VAL A 283 -20.61 -8.44 -0.12
N ALA A 284 -21.09 -9.68 -0.02
CA ALA A 284 -21.99 -10.27 -1.01
C ALA A 284 -23.27 -9.43 -1.18
N ARG A 285 -23.85 -8.92 -0.09
CA ARG A 285 -24.99 -7.99 -0.14
C ARG A 285 -24.63 -6.63 -0.73
N ALA A 286 -23.42 -6.13 -0.50
CA ALA A 286 -22.95 -4.85 -1.06
C ALA A 286 -22.77 -4.87 -2.59
N LEU A 287 -22.53 -6.05 -3.16
CA LEU A 287 -22.33 -6.25 -4.60
C LEU A 287 -23.63 -6.43 -5.39
N ARG A 288 -24.73 -6.84 -4.74
CA ARG A 288 -26.08 -6.91 -5.33
C ARG A 288 -26.64 -5.51 -5.56
#